data_AF-A0A7V1D068-F1
#
_entry.id   AF-A0A7V1D068-F1
#
_cell.length_a   1.000
_cell.length_b   1.000
_cell.length_c   1.000
_cell.angle_alpha   90.00
_cell.angle_beta   90.00
_cell.angle_gamma   90.00
#
_symmetry.space_group_name_H-M   'P 1'
#
loop_
_entity.id
_entity.type
_entity.pdbx_description
1 polymer ?
#
loop_
_entity_poly.entity_id
_entity_poly.type
_entity_poly.pdbx_seq_one_letter_code
_entity_poly.pdbx_strand_id
1 'polypeptide(L)' 'MNTIEHRLTELEAKVAFQDETIEILNDEIKVHQQLLAKMKRQTELLAEKIKESQASSMMMSDTPEPPPPHY' A
#
# COMPACT_ATOMS: atom_id res chain seq x y z
N MET A 1 -38.67 -30.15 19.25
CA MET A 1 -37.47 -30.04 18.41
C MET A 1 -36.75 -31.36 18.42
N ASN A 2 -36.64 -32.05 17.29
CA ASN A 2 -35.81 -33.26 17.15
C ASN A 2 -34.33 -32.86 17.00
N THR A 3 -33.39 -33.73 17.37
CA THR A 3 -31.93 -33.54 17.28
C THR A 3 -31.47 -33.02 15.91
N ILE A 4 -32.12 -33.45 14.83
CA ILE A 4 -31.80 -32.97 13.47
C ILE A 4 -32.12 -31.48 13.32
N GLU A 5 -33.29 -31.04 13.76
CA GLU A 5 -33.72 -29.63 13.67
C GLU A 5 -32.80 -28.73 14.51
N HIS A 6 -32.39 -29.19 15.70
CA HIS A 6 -31.43 -28.44 16.52
C HIS A 6 -30.08 -28.27 15.82
N ARG A 7 -29.54 -29.36 15.24
CA ARG A 7 -28.27 -29.32 14.50
C ARG A 7 -28.37 -28.44 13.25
N LEU A 8 -29.52 -28.42 12.60
CA LEU A 8 -29.77 -27.55 11.44
C LEU A 8 -29.72 -26.07 11.86
N THR A 9 -30.44 -25.69 12.92
CA THR A 9 -30.42 -24.31 13.42
C THR A 9 -29.01 -23.87 13.87
N GLU A 10 -28.24 -24.75 14.50
CA GLU A 10 -26.84 -24.45 14.84
C GLU A 10 -25.96 -24.23 13.59
N LEU A 11 -26.16 -25.01 12.54
CA LEU A 11 -25.43 -24.85 11.29
C LEU A 11 -25.83 -23.56 10.58
N GLU A 12 -27.12 -23.22 10.54
CA GLU A 12 -27.62 -21.96 9.97
C GLU A 12 -27.04 -20.75 10.69
N ALA A 13 -27.00 -20.78 12.03
CA ALA A 13 -26.36 -19.73 12.80
C ALA A 13 -24.87 -19.61 12.46
N LYS A 14 -24.14 -20.74 12.41
CA LYS A 14 -22.71 -20.76 12.04
C LYS A 14 -22.46 -20.20 10.65
N VAL A 15 -23.29 -20.55 9.67
CA VAL A 15 -23.19 -20.04 8.30
C VAL A 15 -23.40 -18.53 8.28
N ALA A 16 -24.43 -18.01 8.96
CA ALA A 16 -24.68 -16.58 9.05
C ALA A 16 -23.49 -15.81 9.65
N PHE A 17 -22.87 -16.33 10.72
CA PHE A 17 -21.66 -15.75 11.30
C PHE A 17 -20.46 -15.81 10.34
N GLN A 18 -20.34 -16.88 9.55
CA GLN A 18 -19.27 -17.00 8.56
C GLN A 18 -19.46 -16.00 7.41
N ASP A 19 -20.68 -15.82 6.92
CA ASP A 19 -20.99 -14.85 5.87
C ASP A 19 -20.66 -13.42 6.33
N GLU A 20 -21.06 -13.05 7.56
CA GLU A 20 -20.70 -11.76 8.16
C GLU A 20 -19.18 -11.58 8.28
N THR A 21 -18.48 -12.63 8.74
CA THR A 21 -17.02 -12.60 8.85
C THR A 21 -16.35 -12.40 7.49
N ILE A 22 -16.85 -13.06 6.44
CA ILE A 22 -16.32 -12.94 5.08
C ILE A 22 -16.48 -11.51 4.55
N GLU A 23 -17.64 -10.89 4.77
CA GLU A 23 -17.87 -9.49 4.36
C GLU A 23 -16.90 -8.53 5.07
N ILE A 24 -16.73 -8.68 6.38
CA ILE A 24 -15.79 -7.87 7.17
C ILE A 24 -14.36 -8.04 6.64
N LEU A 25 -13.92 -9.28 6.39
CA LEU A 25 -12.58 -9.56 5.86
C LEU A 25 -12.38 -8.98 4.46
N ASN A 26 -13.40 -9.06 3.60
CA ASN A 26 -13.35 -8.48 2.25
C ASN A 26 -13.16 -6.96 2.31
N ASP A 27 -13.87 -6.28 3.21
CA ASP A 27 -13.75 -4.83 3.37
C ASP A 27 -12.37 -4.43 3.90
N GLU A 28 -11.83 -5.15 4.89
CA GLU A 28 -10.47 -4.91 5.39
C GLU A 28 -9.41 -5.13 4.29
N ILE A 29 -9.59 -6.17 3.46
CA ILE A 29 -8.72 -6.43 2.30
C ILE A 29 -8.77 -5.26 1.30
N LYS A 30 -9.94 -4.68 1.03
CA LYS A 30 -10.04 -3.50 0.14
C LYS A 30 -9.28 -2.31 0.72
N VAL A 31 -9.41 -2.06 2.02
CA VAL A 31 -8.70 -0.98 2.72
C VAL A 31 -7.18 -1.19 2.62
N HIS A 32 -6.69 -2.40 2.89
CA HIS A 32 -5.28 -2.72 2.76
C HIS A 32 -4.76 -2.56 1.33
N GLN A 33 -5.52 -2.98 0.31
CA GLN A 33 -5.12 -2.80 -1.09
C GLN A 33 -4.95 -1.32 -1.46
N GLN A 34 -5.86 -0.46 -0.99
CA GLN A 34 -5.76 0.99 -1.21
C GLN A 34 -4.51 1.57 -0.55
N LEU A 35 -4.21 1.15 0.69
CA LEU A 35 -3.02 1.59 1.41
C LEU A 35 -1.74 1.14 0.70
N LEU A 36 -1.68 -0.11 0.26
CA LEU A 36 -0.54 -0.66 -0.48
C LEU A 36 -0.33 0.07 -1.82
N ALA A 37 -1.40 0.37 -2.55
CA ALA A 37 -1.31 1.13 -3.80
C ALA A 37 -0.73 2.54 -3.54
N LYS A 38 -1.16 3.21 -2.46
CA LYS A 38 -0.63 4.51 -2.05
C LYS A 38 0.86 4.42 -1.69
N MET A 39 1.25 3.44 -0.89
CA MET A 39 2.65 3.23 -0.51
C MET A 39 3.53 2.95 -1.72
N LYS A 40 3.07 2.08 -2.64
CA LYS A 40 3.78 1.79 -3.89
C LYS A 40 4.04 3.07 -4.68
N ARG A 41 3.00 3.90 -4.87
CA ARG A 41 3.14 5.17 -5.60
C ARG A 41 4.12 6.13 -4.91
N GLN A 42 4.08 6.21 -3.59
CA GLN A 42 5.02 7.05 -2.83
C GLN A 42 6.47 6.56 -3.01
N THR A 43 6.70 5.25 -2.97
CA THR A 43 8.03 4.67 -3.20
C THR A 43 8.55 4.94 -4.60
N GLU A 44 7.68 4.84 -5.63
CA GLU A 44 8.04 5.19 -7.01
C GLU A 44 8.44 6.67 -7.14
N LEU A 45 7.66 7.58 -6.56
CA LEU A 45 7.96 9.02 -6.55
C LEU A 45 9.27 9.33 -5.82
N LEU A 46 9.56 8.64 -4.72
CA LEU A 46 10.84 8.78 -4.02
C LEU A 46 12.01 8.29 -4.89
N ALA A 47 11.85 7.17 -5.58
CA ALA A 47 12.86 6.65 -6.48
C ALA A 47 13.13 7.61 -7.67
N GLU A 48 12.07 8.18 -8.26
CA GLU A 48 12.17 9.21 -9.31
C GLU A 48 12.96 10.43 -8.80
N LYS A 49 12.60 10.97 -7.63
CA LYS A 49 13.31 12.12 -7.04
C LYS A 49 14.78 11.84 -6.75
N ILE A 50 15.12 10.64 -6.27
CA ILE A 50 16.52 10.27 -6.02
C ILE A 50 17.30 10.23 -7.34
N LYS A 51 16.71 9.67 -8.40
CA LYS A 51 17.34 9.62 -9.72
C LYS A 51 17.55 11.02 -10.32
N GLU A 52 16.55 11.89 -10.22
CA GLU A 52 16.66 13.29 -10.65
C GLU A 52 17.75 14.04 -9.88
N SER A 53 17.82 13.86 -8.55
CA SER A 53 18.85 14.46 -7.70
C SER A 53 20.26 14.01 -8.12
N GLN A 54 20.46 12.71 -8.34
CA GLN A 54 21.75 12.19 -8.82
C GLN A 54 22.14 12.75 -10.19
N ALA A 55 21.19 12.85 -11.13
CA ALA A 55 21.43 13.45 -12.43
C ALA A 55 21.81 14.94 -12.33
N SER A 56 21.13 15.69 -11.47
CA SER A 56 21.46 17.11 -11.23
C SER A 56 22.83 17.30 -10.57
N SER A 57 23.22 16.42 -9.65
CA SER A 57 24.55 16.42 -9.03
C SER A 57 25.67 16.13 -10.04
N MET A 58 25.46 15.21 -10.99
CA MET A 58 26.44 14.94 -12.05
C MET A 58 26.59 16.11 -13.04
N MET A 59 25.49 16.79 -13.36
CA MET A 59 25.52 17.98 -14.23
C MET A 59 26.24 19.17 -13.59
N MET A 60 26.21 19.31 -12.26
CA MET A 60 26.94 20.36 -11.53
C MET A 60 28.43 20.07 -11.34
N SER A 61 28.86 18.80 -11.36
CA SER A 61 30.29 18.45 -11.29
C SER A 61 31.05 18.73 -12.59
N ASP A 62 30.36 18.77 -13.73
CA ASP A 62 30.96 19.04 -15.04
C ASP A 62 30.97 20.53 -15.43
N THR A 63 30.37 21.40 -14.61
CA THR A 63 30.48 22.85 -14.83
C THR A 63 31.81 23.37 -14.26
N PRO A 64 32.74 23.91 -15.07
CA PRO A 64 33.99 24.45 -14.56
C PRO A 64 33.70 25.60 -13.59
N GLU A 65 34.29 25.56 -12.39
CA GLU A 65 34.18 26.64 -11.43
C GLU A 65 34.67 27.95 -12.08
N PRO A 66 33.90 29.05 -11.99
CA PRO A 66 34.34 30.33 -12.53
C PRO A 66 35.63 30.75 -11.82
N PRO A 67 36.62 31.32 -12.56
CA PRO A 67 37.92 31.65 -11.99
C PRO A 67 37.78 32.57 -10.78
N PRO A 68 38.60 32.39 -9.73
CA PRO A 68 38.46 33.13 -8.49
C PRO A 68 38.62 34.64 -8.72
N PRO A 69 37.82 35.49 -8.04
CA PRO A 69 37.95 36.93 -8.14
C PRO A 69 39.28 37.35 -7.51
N HIS A 70 40.18 37.92 -8.32
CA HIS A 70 41.38 38.57 -7.83
C HIS A 70 41.00 39.92 -7.20
N TYR A 71 41.19 40.05 -5.88
CA TYR A 71 41.12 41.29 -5.10
C TYR A 71 42.52 41.77 -4.73
#